data_AF-U5Q9G1-F1
#
_entry.id   AF-U5Q9G1-F1
#
_cell.length_a   1.000
_cell.length_b   1.000
_cell.length_c   1.000
_cell.angle_alpha   90.00
_cell.angle_beta   90.00
_cell.angle_gamma   90.00
#
_symmetry.space_group_name_H-M   'P 1'
#
loop_
_entity.id
_entity.type
_entity.pdbx_description
1 polymer ?
#
loop_
_entity_poly.entity_id
_entity_poly.type
_entity_poly.pdbx_seq_one_letter_code
_entity_poly.pdbx_strand_id
1 'polypeptide(L)'
;TTEGGRLSDVLAGYIDPDDGSLPNESEVLPVPNKATDAKAVDDEKDDEEESDDADEEEGDGGPDPEEARLRFGAVAEQLEKTKKVLKKHGCDTDHAVEEFVALALLFSPIKLVPKQYEALVIRVRESLERVRGLERAIMQLAVRDARMPRADFLRHFPGNETNTEWTAGLLKGKPKYA
;
A
#
# COMPACT_ATOMS: atom_id res chain seq x y z
N THR A 1 -5.27 20.92 14.74
CA THR A 1 -5.13 22.21 14.04
C THR A 1 -5.87 22.07 12.73
N THR A 2 -7.10 22.57 12.69
CA THR A 2 -7.97 22.50 11.51
C THR A 2 -7.66 23.70 10.63
N GLU A 3 -6.51 23.66 9.96
CA GLU A 3 -6.23 24.58 8.85
C GLU A 3 -6.79 23.92 7.60
N GLY A 4 -7.90 24.48 7.11
CA GLY A 4 -8.64 23.97 5.97
C GLY A 4 -7.87 24.18 4.67
N GLY A 5 -7.29 23.10 4.14
CA GLY A 5 -6.93 23.02 2.73
C GLY A 5 -8.18 23.13 1.85
N ARG A 6 -8.03 23.62 0.62
CA ARG A 6 -9.16 23.70 -0.32
C ARG A 6 -9.49 22.28 -0.77
N LEU A 7 -10.76 22.02 -1.07
CA LEU A 7 -11.19 20.71 -1.58
C LEU A 7 -10.43 20.34 -2.87
N SER A 8 -10.12 21.34 -3.70
CA SER A 8 -9.28 21.25 -4.90
C SER A 8 -7.84 20.79 -4.65
N ASP A 9 -7.31 20.93 -3.43
CA ASP A 9 -5.93 20.50 -3.10
C ASP A 9 -5.84 18.99 -2.83
N VAL A 10 -7.00 18.34 -2.70
CA VAL A 10 -7.13 16.94 -2.29
C VAL A 10 -7.91 16.12 -3.31
N LEU A 11 -8.98 16.68 -3.87
CA LEU A 11 -9.93 16.03 -4.76
C LEU A 11 -9.86 16.69 -6.14
N ALA A 12 -9.54 15.89 -7.16
CA ALA A 12 -9.60 16.30 -8.56
C ALA A 12 -10.99 16.05 -9.18
N GLY A 13 -11.76 15.09 -8.65
CA GLY A 13 -13.10 14.78 -9.12
C GLY A 13 -13.56 13.38 -8.70
N TYR A 14 -14.57 12.85 -9.40
CA TYR A 14 -15.06 11.49 -9.19
C TYR A 14 -14.95 10.66 -10.46
N ILE A 15 -14.59 9.39 -10.29
CA ILE A 15 -14.58 8.39 -11.35
C ILE A 15 -15.96 7.75 -11.36
N ASP A 16 -16.69 7.88 -12.47
CA ASP A 16 -17.89 7.08 -12.70
C ASP A 16 -17.47 5.71 -13.25
N PRO A 17 -17.74 4.59 -12.54
CA PRO A 17 -17.39 3.26 -13.01
C PRO A 17 -18.05 2.90 -14.36
N ASP A 18 -19.12 3.58 -14.77
CA ASP A 18 -19.85 3.32 -16.02
C ASP A 18 -19.39 4.19 -17.21
N ASP A 19 -18.61 5.26 -17.00
CA ASP A 19 -18.25 6.25 -18.03
C ASP A 19 -16.89 5.96 -18.71
N GLY A 20 -16.27 4.81 -18.43
CA GLY A 20 -14.98 4.45 -19.02
C GLY A 20 -13.79 5.33 -18.58
N SER A 21 -14.00 6.23 -17.62
CA SER A 21 -12.99 7.11 -17.01
C SER A 21 -12.03 6.40 -16.04
N LEU A 22 -12.03 5.06 -16.05
CA LEU A 22 -11.04 4.27 -15.31
C LEU A 22 -9.65 4.67 -15.82
N PRO A 23 -8.74 5.15 -14.96
CA PRO A 23 -7.36 5.35 -15.37
C PRO A 23 -6.85 4.02 -15.92
N ASN A 24 -6.28 4.07 -17.13
CA ASN A 24 -5.80 2.91 -17.85
C ASN A 24 -4.93 2.06 -16.91
N GLU A 25 -5.28 0.79 -16.67
CA GLU A 25 -4.61 -0.07 -15.67
C GLU A 25 -3.09 -0.17 -15.90
N SER A 26 -2.63 0.12 -17.12
CA SER A 26 -1.23 0.20 -17.51
C SER A 26 -0.44 1.39 -16.98
N GLU A 27 -1.08 2.48 -16.51
CA GLU A 27 -0.38 3.64 -15.94
C GLU A 27 -0.29 3.59 -14.40
N VAL A 28 -1.16 2.84 -13.73
CA VAL A 28 -1.33 2.85 -12.26
C VAL A 28 -0.54 1.79 -11.51
N LEU A 29 0.02 0.79 -12.21
CA LEU A 29 0.86 -0.23 -11.57
C LEU A 29 2.34 0.07 -11.83
N PRO A 30 3.14 0.37 -10.79
CA PRO A 30 4.58 0.35 -10.92
C PRO A 30 4.96 -1.09 -11.30
N VAL A 31 5.50 -1.26 -12.50
CA VAL A 31 5.98 -2.55 -13.01
C VAL A 31 6.85 -3.19 -11.91
N PRO A 32 6.53 -4.42 -11.46
CA PRO A 32 7.37 -5.07 -10.48
C PRO A 32 8.70 -5.38 -11.16
N ASN A 33 9.76 -4.67 -10.75
CA ASN A 33 11.12 -4.89 -11.21
C ASN A 33 11.48 -6.37 -11.06
N LYS A 34 11.37 -7.12 -12.16
CA LYS A 34 11.91 -8.46 -12.29
C LYS A 34 13.41 -8.32 -12.42
N ALA A 35 14.13 -8.63 -11.34
CA ALA A 35 15.56 -8.82 -11.38
C ALA A 35 15.89 -10.04 -12.26
N THR A 36 16.54 -9.82 -13.42
CA THR A 36 17.47 -10.76 -14.04
C THR A 36 18.53 -10.02 -14.86
N ASP A 37 19.77 -10.16 -14.38
CA ASP A 37 21.05 -10.25 -15.10
C ASP A 37 21.50 -9.21 -16.14
N ALA A 38 22.71 -8.74 -15.88
CA ALA A 38 23.59 -7.90 -16.68
C ALA A 38 23.75 -8.31 -18.16
N LYS A 39 23.70 -7.31 -19.04
CA LYS A 39 24.78 -7.00 -19.99
C LYS A 39 24.55 -5.63 -20.64
N ALA A 40 25.60 -4.82 -20.62
CA ALA A 40 25.69 -3.53 -21.29
C ALA A 40 25.62 -3.68 -22.82
N VAL A 41 24.94 -2.75 -23.48
CA VAL A 41 25.48 -1.95 -24.59
C VAL A 41 24.67 -0.66 -24.71
N ASP A 42 25.45 0.41 -24.80
CA ASP A 42 25.18 1.79 -25.13
C ASP A 42 24.48 1.93 -26.49
N ASP A 43 23.41 2.73 -26.56
CA ASP A 43 23.04 3.48 -27.77
C ASP A 43 22.23 4.72 -27.35
N GLU A 44 22.83 5.87 -27.64
CA GLU A 44 22.30 7.22 -27.45
C GLU A 44 21.05 7.42 -28.32
N LYS A 45 19.90 7.74 -27.71
CA LYS A 45 18.90 8.64 -28.29
C LYS A 45 18.17 9.43 -27.20
N ASP A 46 18.54 10.70 -27.19
CA ASP A 46 17.72 11.87 -26.87
C ASP A 46 16.25 11.69 -27.27
N ASP A 47 15.36 11.82 -26.30
CA ASP A 47 14.00 12.36 -26.45
C ASP A 47 13.51 12.76 -25.05
N GLU A 48 13.87 14.00 -24.68
CA GLU A 48 13.14 14.79 -23.70
C GLU A 48 11.70 15.01 -24.21
N GLU A 49 10.79 14.09 -23.91
CA GLU A 49 9.36 14.39 -23.91
C GLU A 49 8.87 14.51 -22.46
N GLU A 50 9.11 15.70 -21.93
CA GLU A 50 8.31 16.29 -20.85
C GLU A 50 6.89 16.48 -21.40
N SER A 51 6.09 15.41 -21.38
CA SER A 51 4.64 15.50 -21.63
C SER A 51 3.98 15.99 -20.34
N ASP A 52 4.14 17.29 -20.10
CA ASP A 52 3.26 18.10 -19.26
C ASP A 52 1.90 18.18 -19.96
N ASP A 53 1.15 17.07 -19.94
CA ASP A 53 -0.26 17.08 -20.32
C ASP A 53 -1.08 17.54 -19.10
N ALA A 54 -0.82 18.79 -18.74
CA ALA A 54 -1.73 19.63 -17.99
C ALA A 54 -2.89 19.99 -18.93
N ASP A 55 -3.76 19.01 -19.21
CA ASP A 55 -5.02 19.30 -19.88
C ASP A 55 -5.96 19.95 -18.87
N GLU A 56 -5.94 21.28 -18.93
CA GLU A 56 -6.85 22.23 -18.30
C GLU A 56 -8.30 21.93 -18.74
N GLU A 57 -8.99 21.01 -18.06
CA GLU A 57 -10.41 21.20 -17.80
C GLU A 57 -10.59 21.96 -16.48
N GLU A 58 -10.16 23.23 -16.49
CA GLU A 58 -10.73 24.26 -15.61
C GLU A 58 -12.17 24.57 -16.07
N GLY A 59 -13.07 23.61 -15.86
CA GLY A 59 -14.50 23.87 -15.79
C GLY A 59 -14.81 24.60 -14.48
N ASP A 60 -15.06 25.91 -14.60
CA ASP A 60 -15.59 26.88 -13.62
C ASP A 60 -16.51 26.32 -12.50
N GLY A 61 -15.92 25.60 -11.54
CA GLY A 61 -16.63 25.02 -10.40
C GLY A 61 -15.89 23.80 -9.86
N GLY A 62 -14.97 23.99 -8.92
CA GLY A 62 -14.33 22.88 -8.19
C GLY A 62 -15.36 21.89 -7.62
N PRO A 63 -14.95 20.65 -7.29
CA PRO A 63 -15.86 19.56 -6.96
C PRO A 63 -16.95 19.98 -5.96
N ASP A 64 -18.20 19.62 -6.24
CA ASP A 64 -19.37 20.08 -5.46
C ASP A 64 -19.14 19.77 -3.96
N PRO A 65 -19.05 20.81 -3.11
CA PRO A 65 -18.83 20.63 -1.68
C PRO A 65 -19.90 19.79 -0.99
N GLU A 66 -21.15 19.83 -1.47
CA GLU A 66 -22.25 19.04 -0.88
C GLU A 66 -22.10 17.56 -1.21
N GLU A 67 -21.78 17.23 -2.45
CA GLU A 67 -21.50 15.87 -2.89
C GLU A 67 -20.25 15.30 -2.21
N ALA A 68 -19.18 16.11 -2.10
CA ALA A 68 -17.99 15.74 -1.37
C ALA A 68 -18.27 15.45 0.09
N ARG A 69 -19.06 16.30 0.76
CA ARG A 69 -19.48 16.06 2.15
C ARG A 69 -20.23 14.73 2.28
N LEU A 70 -21.10 14.39 1.32
CA LEU A 70 -21.86 13.14 1.35
C LEU A 70 -20.98 11.91 1.12
N ARG A 71 -20.13 11.94 0.08
CA ARG A 71 -19.22 10.83 -0.26
C ARG A 71 -18.14 10.61 0.81
N PHE A 72 -17.44 11.66 1.24
CA PHE A 72 -16.47 11.57 2.33
C PHE A 72 -17.14 11.23 3.67
N GLY A 73 -18.38 11.67 3.89
CA GLY A 73 -19.19 11.27 5.04
C GLY A 73 -19.45 9.76 5.06
N ALA A 74 -19.88 9.20 3.93
CA ALA A 74 -20.09 7.76 3.79
C ALA A 74 -18.80 6.95 4.01
N VAL A 75 -17.66 7.41 3.47
CA VAL A 75 -16.34 6.81 3.71
C VAL A 75 -15.97 6.88 5.19
N ALA A 76 -16.19 8.01 5.86
CA ALA A 76 -15.88 8.17 7.28
C ALA A 76 -16.73 7.26 8.17
N GLU A 77 -18.02 7.14 7.88
CA GLU A 77 -18.92 6.22 8.60
C GLU A 77 -18.51 4.77 8.42
N GLN A 78 -18.17 4.37 7.19
CA GLN A 78 -17.71 3.02 6.88
C GLN A 78 -16.37 2.73 7.57
N LEU A 79 -15.44 3.68 7.55
CA LEU A 79 -14.16 3.58 8.26
C LEU A 79 -14.35 3.33 9.77
N GLU A 80 -15.31 4.02 10.41
CA GLU A 80 -15.61 3.80 11.82
C GLU A 80 -16.23 2.42 12.10
N LYS A 81 -17.02 1.87 11.18
CA LYS A 81 -17.50 0.47 11.26
C LYS A 81 -16.34 -0.51 11.16
N THR A 82 -15.49 -0.36 10.14
CA THR A 82 -14.30 -1.19 9.94
C THR A 82 -13.39 -1.15 11.17
N LYS A 83 -13.13 0.02 11.76
CA LYS A 83 -12.36 0.16 13.01
C LYS A 83 -12.99 -0.59 14.19
N LYS A 84 -14.32 -0.60 14.32
CA LYS A 84 -15.03 -1.31 15.39
C LYS A 84 -14.92 -2.82 15.21
N VAL A 85 -15.07 -3.32 13.98
CA VAL A 85 -14.89 -4.74 13.66
C VAL A 85 -13.45 -5.17 13.90
N LEU A 86 -12.49 -4.37 13.46
CA LEU A 86 -11.07 -4.63 13.65
C LEU A 86 -10.68 -4.75 15.13
N LYS A 87 -11.25 -3.90 16.00
CA LYS A 87 -11.01 -3.99 17.46
C LYS A 87 -11.61 -5.24 18.09
N LYS A 88 -12.67 -5.81 17.54
CA LYS A 88 -13.38 -6.97 18.10
C LYS A 88 -12.85 -8.30 17.59
N HIS A 89 -12.56 -8.37 16.29
CA HIS A 89 -12.30 -9.63 15.59
C HIS A 89 -10.85 -9.75 15.07
N GLY A 90 -10.09 -8.65 15.02
CA GLY A 90 -8.75 -8.62 14.40
C GLY A 90 -8.81 -8.48 12.88
N CYS A 91 -7.65 -8.23 12.25
CA CYS A 91 -7.54 -7.97 10.80
C CYS A 91 -7.92 -9.20 9.96
N ASP A 92 -7.58 -10.41 10.43
CA ASP A 92 -7.56 -11.62 9.61
C ASP A 92 -8.87 -12.43 9.70
N THR A 93 -10.00 -11.74 9.83
CA THR A 93 -11.33 -12.39 9.88
C THR A 93 -12.14 -12.04 8.65
N ASP A 94 -12.94 -12.99 8.15
CA ASP A 94 -13.78 -12.80 6.96
C ASP A 94 -14.68 -11.54 7.10
N HIS A 95 -15.19 -11.28 8.30
CA HIS A 95 -15.95 -10.08 8.60
C HIS A 95 -15.15 -8.78 8.46
N ALA A 96 -13.86 -8.77 8.82
CA ALA A 96 -13.01 -7.60 8.60
C ALA A 96 -12.75 -7.40 7.10
N VAL A 97 -12.54 -8.49 6.35
CA VAL A 97 -12.36 -8.44 4.89
C VAL A 97 -13.59 -7.88 4.19
N GLU A 98 -14.80 -8.32 4.55
CA GLU A 98 -16.06 -7.78 4.01
C GLU A 98 -16.16 -6.25 4.22
N GLU A 99 -15.84 -5.78 5.43
CA GLU A 99 -15.87 -4.35 5.75
C GLU A 99 -14.77 -3.56 5.04
N PHE A 100 -13.60 -4.15 4.79
CA PHE A 100 -12.53 -3.55 3.98
C PHE A 100 -12.92 -3.43 2.51
N VAL A 101 -13.57 -4.46 1.94
CA VAL A 101 -14.08 -4.42 0.57
C VAL A 101 -15.15 -3.33 0.45
N ALA A 102 -16.08 -3.25 1.40
CA ALA A 102 -17.10 -2.19 1.42
C ALA A 102 -16.48 -0.79 1.51
N LEU A 103 -15.44 -0.61 2.33
CA LEU A 103 -14.69 0.65 2.40
C LEU A 103 -13.96 0.96 1.08
N ALA A 104 -13.34 -0.03 0.46
CA ALA A 104 -12.64 0.12 -0.82
C ALA A 104 -13.60 0.53 -1.95
N LEU A 105 -14.80 -0.06 -2.00
CA LEU A 105 -15.82 0.30 -2.99
C LEU A 105 -16.30 1.75 -2.86
N LEU A 106 -16.35 2.29 -1.64
CA LEU A 106 -16.69 3.71 -1.41
C LEU A 106 -15.52 4.66 -1.71
N PHE A 107 -14.28 4.18 -1.56
CA PHE A 107 -13.08 4.97 -1.79
C PHE A 107 -12.63 4.98 -3.26
N SER A 108 -12.85 3.88 -4.00
CA SER A 108 -12.45 3.70 -5.40
C SER A 108 -12.92 4.80 -6.36
N PRO A 109 -14.15 5.33 -6.24
CA PRO A 109 -14.64 6.40 -7.14
C PRO A 109 -14.04 7.78 -6.87
N ILE A 110 -13.17 7.95 -5.86
CA ILE A 110 -12.62 9.24 -5.47
C ILE A 110 -11.31 9.49 -6.23
N LYS A 111 -11.31 10.45 -7.16
CA LYS A 111 -10.10 10.85 -7.90
C LYS A 111 -9.30 11.85 -7.07
N LEU A 112 -8.23 11.38 -6.47
CA LEU A 112 -7.30 12.22 -5.71
C LEU A 112 -6.40 13.04 -6.65
N VAL A 113 -5.96 14.21 -6.18
CA VAL A 113 -4.90 14.99 -6.84
C VAL A 113 -3.61 14.16 -6.89
N PRO A 114 -2.85 14.16 -8.01
CA PRO A 114 -1.65 13.32 -8.18
C PRO A 114 -0.68 13.39 -7.00
N LYS A 115 -0.41 14.60 -6.50
CA LYS A 115 0.46 14.82 -5.33
C LYS A 115 0.02 14.07 -4.07
N GLN A 116 -1.29 13.98 -3.82
CA GLN A 116 -1.82 13.23 -2.67
C GLN A 116 -1.76 11.73 -2.92
N TYR A 117 -2.05 11.30 -4.15
CA TYR A 117 -1.93 9.90 -4.55
C TYR A 117 -0.49 9.38 -4.39
N GLU A 118 0.50 10.12 -4.89
CA GLU A 118 1.92 9.79 -4.72
C GLU A 118 2.33 9.69 -3.25
N ALA A 119 1.91 10.65 -2.43
CA ALA A 119 2.19 10.62 -0.99
C ALA A 119 1.63 9.36 -0.30
N LEU A 120 0.44 8.90 -0.71
CA LEU A 120 -0.14 7.65 -0.24
C LEU A 120 0.68 6.43 -0.68
N VAL A 121 1.08 6.38 -1.96
CA VAL A 121 1.89 5.29 -2.52
C VAL A 121 3.25 5.19 -1.82
N ILE A 122 3.93 6.33 -1.61
CA ILE A 122 5.21 6.38 -0.90
C ILE A 122 5.08 5.82 0.51
N ARG A 123 4.05 6.26 1.27
CA ARG A 123 3.82 5.78 2.64
C ARG A 123 3.63 4.26 2.72
N VAL A 124 2.95 3.68 1.73
CA VAL A 124 2.77 2.21 1.64
C VAL A 124 4.11 1.54 1.34
N ARG A 125 4.87 2.04 0.37
CA ARG A 125 6.20 1.50 0.01
C ARG A 125 7.18 1.56 1.18
N GLU A 126 7.30 2.70 1.85
CA GLU A 126 8.16 2.86 3.03
C GLU A 126 7.77 1.87 4.14
N SER A 127 6.47 1.57 4.27
CA SER A 127 6.01 0.59 5.26
C SER A 127 6.41 -0.83 4.92
N LEU A 128 6.33 -1.22 3.64
CA LEU A 128 6.84 -2.50 3.17
C LEU A 128 8.36 -2.60 3.30
N GLU A 129 9.09 -1.53 2.97
CA GLU A 129 10.56 -1.50 3.11
C GLU A 129 11.00 -1.67 4.56
N ARG A 130 10.28 -1.05 5.51
CA ARG A 130 10.51 -1.22 6.95
C ARG A 130 10.31 -2.65 7.39
N VAL A 131 9.22 -3.30 6.96
CA VAL A 131 8.95 -4.71 7.26
C VAL A 131 10.07 -5.60 6.71
N ARG A 132 10.43 -5.44 5.42
CA ARG A 132 11.55 -6.16 4.80
C ARG A 132 12.90 -5.89 5.48
N GLY A 133 13.09 -4.70 6.04
CA GLY A 133 14.27 -4.35 6.83
C GLY A 133 14.34 -5.17 8.12
N LEU A 134 13.23 -5.27 8.84
CA LEU A 134 13.10 -6.07 10.06
C LEU A 134 13.28 -7.57 9.76
N GLU A 135 12.64 -8.10 8.72
CA GLU A 135 12.80 -9.50 8.30
C GLU A 135 14.25 -9.84 7.99
N ARG A 136 14.95 -8.97 7.23
CA ARG A 136 16.38 -9.14 6.93
C ARG A 136 17.24 -9.08 8.19
N ALA A 137 16.94 -8.18 9.13
CA ALA A 137 17.64 -8.09 10.40
C ALA A 137 17.46 -9.37 11.23
N ILE A 138 16.24 -9.90 11.32
CA ILE A 138 15.94 -11.16 12.01
C ILE A 138 16.67 -12.33 11.33
N MET A 139 16.63 -12.42 10.00
CA MET A 139 17.36 -13.44 9.25
C MET A 139 18.87 -13.37 9.52
N GLN A 140 19.43 -12.16 9.56
CA GLN A 140 20.84 -11.95 9.84
C GLN A 140 21.22 -12.46 11.25
N LEU A 141 20.42 -12.13 12.27
CA LEU A 141 20.63 -12.59 13.64
C LEU A 141 20.51 -14.12 13.73
N ALA A 142 19.49 -14.72 13.12
CA ALA A 142 19.28 -16.16 13.19
C ALA A 142 20.37 -16.95 12.43
N VAL A 143 20.68 -16.54 11.19
CA VAL A 143 21.56 -17.31 10.30
C VAL A 143 23.04 -17.04 10.56
N ARG A 144 23.43 -15.77 10.71
CA ARG A 144 24.84 -15.41 10.94
C ARG A 144 25.22 -15.60 12.41
N ASP A 145 24.46 -15.01 13.32
CA ASP A 145 24.88 -14.87 14.72
C ASP A 145 24.53 -16.13 15.54
N ALA A 146 23.32 -16.66 15.37
CA ALA A 146 22.89 -17.92 15.99
C ALA A 146 23.24 -19.18 15.16
N ARG A 147 23.95 -19.04 14.03
CA ARG A 147 24.42 -20.15 13.16
C ARG A 147 23.31 -21.11 12.69
N MET A 148 22.06 -20.65 12.62
CA MET A 148 20.97 -21.42 12.05
C MET A 148 21.17 -21.61 10.54
N PRO A 149 20.99 -22.82 9.98
CA PRO A 149 20.97 -23.02 8.54
C PRO A 149 19.86 -22.18 7.88
N ARG A 150 20.18 -21.44 6.82
CA ARG A 150 19.21 -20.59 6.10
C ARG A 150 17.96 -21.34 5.64
N ALA A 151 18.12 -22.60 5.23
CA ALA A 151 16.99 -23.45 4.81
C ALA A 151 15.99 -23.71 5.96
N ASP A 152 16.46 -23.86 7.19
CA ASP A 152 15.59 -24.03 8.35
C ASP A 152 14.89 -22.72 8.71
N PHE A 153 15.59 -21.59 8.64
CA PHE A 153 14.98 -20.28 8.85
C PHE A 153 13.82 -20.03 7.87
N LEU A 154 14.05 -20.23 6.57
CA LEU A 154 13.03 -20.03 5.54
C LEU A 154 11.84 -20.99 5.66
N ARG A 155 12.01 -22.14 6.31
CA ARG A 155 10.93 -23.10 6.56
C ARG A 155 10.08 -22.74 7.78
N HIS A 156 10.68 -22.18 8.83
CA HIS A 156 10.03 -21.97 10.12
C HIS A 156 9.58 -20.54 10.37
N PHE A 157 10.21 -19.57 9.73
CA PHE A 157 9.92 -18.15 9.95
C PHE A 157 8.57 -17.70 9.36
N PRO A 158 8.17 -18.10 8.13
CA PRO A 158 6.86 -17.74 7.60
C PRO A 158 5.72 -18.21 8.53
N GLY A 159 4.80 -17.30 8.87
CA GLY A 159 3.70 -17.57 9.81
C GLY A 159 4.05 -17.42 11.29
N ASN A 160 5.32 -17.18 11.63
CA ASN A 160 5.79 -16.87 13.00
C ASN A 160 6.34 -15.44 13.13
N GLU A 161 6.18 -14.60 12.11
CA GLU A 161 6.76 -13.25 12.01
C GLU A 161 6.41 -12.33 13.18
N THR A 162 5.23 -12.51 13.78
CA THR A 162 4.74 -11.75 14.94
C THR A 162 4.80 -12.54 16.25
N ASN A 163 5.18 -13.82 16.20
CA ASN A 163 5.20 -14.71 17.35
C ASN A 163 6.51 -14.56 18.14
N THR A 164 6.46 -13.85 19.26
CA THR A 164 7.63 -13.64 20.13
C THR A 164 8.14 -14.92 20.80
N GLU A 165 7.33 -15.98 20.87
CA GLU A 165 7.69 -17.25 21.51
C GLU A 165 8.25 -18.28 20.54
N TRP A 166 8.20 -18.02 19.23
CA TRP A 166 8.64 -18.95 18.19
C TRP A 166 10.07 -19.45 18.40
N THR A 167 10.99 -18.54 18.70
CA THR A 167 12.40 -18.87 18.94
C THR A 167 12.56 -19.80 20.15
N ALA A 168 11.86 -19.54 21.25
CA ALA A 168 11.87 -20.40 22.43
C ALA A 168 11.29 -21.80 22.15
N GLY A 169 10.23 -21.87 21.33
CA GLY A 169 9.65 -23.14 20.86
C GLY A 169 10.65 -23.94 20.04
N LEU A 170 11.39 -23.29 19.14
CA LEU A 170 12.42 -23.93 18.31
C LEU A 170 13.56 -24.50 19.15
N LEU A 171 14.02 -23.76 20.18
CA LEU A 171 15.09 -24.18 21.09
C LEU A 171 14.71 -25.42 21.94
N LYS A 172 13.43 -25.57 22.32
CA LYS A 172 12.96 -26.77 23.04
C LYS A 172 13.17 -28.06 22.24
N GLY A 173 13.18 -27.97 20.91
CA GLY A 173 13.49 -29.08 20.01
C GLY A 173 14.96 -29.52 20.02
N LYS A 174 15.84 -28.83 20.78
CA LYS A 174 17.31 -29.02 20.81
C LYS A 174 17.90 -29.11 19.39
N PRO A 175 17.68 -28.08 18.55
CA PRO A 175 18.24 -28.10 17.20
C PRO A 175 19.76 -28.03 17.27
N LYS A 176 20.44 -28.62 16.29
CA LYS A 176 21.91 -28.75 16.29
C LYS A 176 22.68 -27.42 16.33
N TYR A 177 22.01 -26.29 16.07
CA TYR A 177 22.56 -24.95 16.04
C TYR A 177 22.28 -24.13 17.32
N ALA A 178 21.69 -24.76 18.35
CA ALA A 178 21.30 -24.14 19.61
C ALA A 178 21.93 -24.81 20.83
#